data_AF-A0A7G4RHN6-F1
#
_entry.id   AF-A0A7G4RHN6-F1
#
_cell.length_a   1.000
_cell.length_b   1.000
_cell.length_c   1.000
_cell.angle_alpha   90.00
_cell.angle_beta   90.00
_cell.angle_gamma   90.00
#
_symmetry.space_group_name_H-M   'P 1'
#
loop_
_entity.id
_entity.type
_entity.pdbx_description
1 polymer ?
#
loop_
_entity_poly.entity_id
_entity_poly.type
_entity_poly.pdbx_seq_one_letter_code
_entity_poly.pdbx_strand_id
1 'polypeptide(L)'
;MIDTALLDQTIATLTTYNGKTKIDPAFDNYKRGIEKAFIGFIHQCKTIPLAQQLDYITKEMKEKTGRMSAEIEKDSNQKRSWTLIFSLAALALERKRDLPQDHPEIAPIDKLLSGLSNGWVNGFGSIGFGITLNNEAIDDILNGLKSWILKYDTDRVELSKHDNILALYSSISALEEKLLGSRLTPSRFKEEMGFIKDHLISKFNELKNRLEVRKNTVPVLNPSKEILSEEDNLYTQFKQELNSLKIQQGQIQQNIDSFPQQHFNRVAKLHQFLENVPLERNQELMSQFWKHYDTPEKFNQLLFDLEIPENEKAGWNEYFKYQYGSYREQVTAILWTGSWGIPQFMGGIPSHTISLELLYKKCDAVLQPLRIIHSKLEKQKLILEAPASSQLINNIEEELKNLAMLKPAKIDFLADEYVNVIKHRSTNTFAKINTDIEELSKELEKQRKMVQSFKSIHEKIQLLKKNMDCSRLEGMFRLYLNAASIKLNQTSQPLPVDLPIALKIATLEHSIIRAQSNVLGLQLSLNQIALAFDHQKSNVIELVSKFIHDKENTWGHILLSIFSSSYKTMFDELKDALNEKTPDECLNKMIGALGITNEPKQEKELSTHFKELKKEALKVLSEDYIEEIPIVKPT
;
A
#
# COMPACT_ATOMS: atom_id res chain seq x y z
N MET A 1 -9.71 -3.19 6.57
CA MET A 1 -10.98 -3.93 6.43
C MET A 1 -11.39 -4.35 7.82
N ILE A 2 -12.69 -4.28 8.17
CA ILE A 2 -13.19 -4.68 9.49
C ILE A 2 -12.74 -6.11 9.83
N ASP A 3 -11.88 -6.24 10.84
CA ASP A 3 -11.37 -7.51 11.34
C ASP A 3 -11.85 -7.79 12.77
N THR A 4 -11.67 -9.04 13.22
CA THR A 4 -12.08 -9.51 14.56
C THR A 4 -11.49 -8.63 15.67
N ALA A 5 -10.25 -8.15 15.53
CA ALA A 5 -9.58 -7.31 16.53
C ALA A 5 -10.16 -5.89 16.61
N LEU A 6 -10.59 -5.33 15.49
CA LEU A 6 -11.33 -4.07 15.44
C LEU A 6 -12.72 -4.23 16.05
N LEU A 7 -13.40 -5.35 15.80
CA LEU A 7 -14.71 -5.63 16.41
C LEU A 7 -14.59 -5.75 17.94
N ASP A 8 -13.52 -6.37 18.45
CA ASP A 8 -13.25 -6.42 19.89
C ASP A 8 -12.94 -5.04 20.48
N GLN A 9 -12.19 -4.18 19.77
CA GLN A 9 -11.99 -2.79 20.19
C GLN A 9 -13.32 -2.00 20.18
N THR A 10 -14.19 -2.28 19.21
CA THR A 10 -15.51 -1.65 19.11
C THR A 10 -16.36 -1.99 20.33
N ILE A 11 -16.35 -3.24 20.77
CA ILE A 11 -17.00 -3.66 22.03
C ILE A 11 -16.44 -2.84 23.19
N ALA A 12 -15.12 -2.84 23.38
CA ALA A 12 -14.48 -2.11 24.49
C ALA A 12 -14.81 -0.61 24.50
N THR A 13 -14.96 -0.01 23.32
CA THR A 13 -15.29 1.42 23.16
C THR A 13 -16.76 1.69 23.52
N LEU A 14 -17.68 0.82 23.10
CA LEU A 14 -19.12 0.99 23.34
C LEU A 14 -19.57 0.55 24.74
N THR A 15 -18.76 -0.23 25.46
CA THR A 15 -19.11 -0.70 26.80
C THR A 15 -18.93 0.35 27.88
N THR A 16 -18.24 1.46 27.61
CA THR A 16 -17.82 2.42 28.65
C THR A 16 -18.10 3.86 28.27
N TYR A 17 -18.84 4.58 29.11
CA TYR A 17 -19.14 6.00 28.95
C TYR A 17 -19.14 6.73 30.30
N ASN A 18 -18.38 7.81 30.42
CA ASN A 18 -18.26 8.62 31.65
C ASN A 18 -18.06 7.78 32.93
N GLY A 19 -17.18 6.77 32.86
CA GLY A 19 -16.87 5.88 33.99
C GLY A 19 -17.91 4.80 34.30
N LYS A 20 -19.06 4.79 33.60
CA LYS A 20 -20.04 3.70 33.68
C LYS A 20 -19.73 2.64 32.64
N THR A 21 -19.80 1.38 33.06
CA THR A 21 -19.60 0.23 32.16
C THR A 21 -20.88 -0.59 32.04
N LYS A 22 -21.26 -0.96 30.82
CA LYS A 22 -22.38 -1.87 30.54
C LYS A 22 -22.02 -2.78 29.38
N ILE A 23 -22.09 -4.09 29.61
CA ILE A 23 -21.85 -5.10 28.59
C ILE A 23 -23.20 -5.51 27.99
N ASP A 24 -23.39 -5.26 26.71
CA ASP A 24 -24.53 -5.80 25.95
C ASP A 24 -24.27 -7.29 25.70
N PRO A 25 -25.12 -8.21 26.22
CA PRO A 25 -24.95 -9.65 25.99
C PRO A 25 -25.06 -10.06 24.51
N ALA A 26 -25.45 -9.12 23.64
CA ALA A 26 -25.61 -9.34 22.21
C ALA A 26 -24.36 -9.07 21.36
N PHE A 27 -23.27 -8.53 21.93
CA PHE A 27 -22.10 -8.11 21.15
C PHE A 27 -21.54 -9.21 20.25
N ASP A 28 -21.46 -10.47 20.73
CA ASP A 28 -21.01 -11.60 19.93
C ASP A 28 -21.91 -11.89 18.72
N ASN A 29 -23.22 -11.62 18.84
CA ASN A 29 -24.16 -11.78 17.73
C ASN A 29 -23.99 -10.66 16.69
N TYR A 30 -23.70 -9.43 17.13
CA TYR A 30 -23.38 -8.33 16.20
C TYR A 30 -22.09 -8.63 15.43
N LYS A 31 -21.04 -9.06 16.14
CA LYS A 31 -19.77 -9.48 15.56
C LYS A 31 -19.96 -10.57 14.51
N ARG A 32 -20.71 -11.62 14.86
CA ARG A 32 -21.02 -12.73 13.93
C ARG A 32 -21.77 -12.27 12.68
N GLY A 33 -22.76 -11.40 12.84
CA GLY A 33 -23.50 -10.85 11.69
C GLY A 33 -22.62 -10.00 10.76
N ILE A 34 -21.61 -9.32 11.30
CA ILE A 34 -20.64 -8.58 10.49
C ILE A 34 -19.70 -9.53 9.74
N GLU A 35 -19.08 -10.46 10.48
CA GLU A 35 -18.06 -11.37 9.95
C GLU A 35 -18.63 -12.35 8.91
N LYS A 36 -19.82 -12.90 9.15
CA LYS A 36 -20.40 -13.94 8.29
C LYS A 36 -21.26 -13.42 7.15
N ALA A 37 -21.86 -12.24 7.31
CA ALA A 37 -22.77 -11.68 6.33
C ALA A 37 -22.28 -10.32 5.83
N PHE A 38 -22.24 -9.28 6.67
CA PHE A 38 -22.09 -7.88 6.24
C PHE A 38 -20.90 -7.62 5.32
N ILE A 39 -19.72 -8.15 5.64
CA ILE A 39 -18.50 -7.97 4.83
C ILE A 39 -18.69 -8.59 3.43
N GLY A 40 -19.28 -9.79 3.35
CA GLY A 40 -19.56 -10.48 2.08
C GLY A 40 -20.52 -9.69 1.18
N PHE A 41 -21.52 -9.03 1.76
CA PHE A 41 -22.43 -8.16 1.01
C PHE A 41 -21.76 -6.93 0.43
N ILE A 42 -20.89 -6.26 1.19
CA ILE A 42 -20.17 -5.10 0.66
C ILE A 42 -19.29 -5.53 -0.52
N HIS A 43 -18.66 -6.71 -0.45
CA HIS A 43 -17.93 -7.28 -1.59
C HIS A 43 -18.86 -7.57 -2.78
N GLN A 44 -20.04 -8.14 -2.54
CA GLN A 44 -21.02 -8.40 -3.59
C GLN A 44 -21.53 -7.11 -4.25
N CYS A 45 -21.84 -6.07 -3.48
CA CYS A 45 -22.27 -4.76 -3.97
C CYS A 45 -21.24 -4.16 -4.95
N LYS A 46 -19.95 -4.39 -4.73
CA LYS A 46 -18.90 -3.90 -5.65
C LYS A 46 -18.90 -4.59 -7.00
N THR A 47 -19.44 -5.80 -7.11
CA THR A 47 -19.53 -6.52 -8.39
C THR A 47 -20.68 -6.02 -9.27
N ILE A 48 -21.61 -5.26 -8.70
CA ILE A 48 -22.75 -4.62 -9.38
C ILE A 48 -22.28 -3.32 -10.06
N PRO A 49 -22.85 -2.92 -11.22
CA PRO A 49 -22.52 -1.65 -11.87
C PRO A 49 -22.60 -0.45 -10.92
N LEU A 50 -21.59 0.43 -10.95
CA LEU A 50 -21.43 1.59 -10.04
C LEU A 50 -22.71 2.44 -9.88
N ALA A 51 -23.43 2.65 -10.98
CA ALA A 51 -24.67 3.42 -10.98
C ALA A 51 -25.82 2.78 -10.19
N GLN A 52 -25.77 1.47 -9.92
CA GLN A 52 -26.83 0.70 -9.28
C GLN A 52 -26.52 0.33 -7.82
N GLN A 53 -25.31 0.61 -7.32
CA GLN A 53 -24.85 0.10 -6.03
C GLN A 53 -25.62 0.68 -4.83
N LEU A 54 -25.85 2.00 -4.81
CA LEU A 54 -26.61 2.64 -3.72
C LEU A 54 -28.10 2.26 -3.76
N ASP A 55 -28.67 2.13 -4.95
CA ASP A 55 -30.06 1.68 -5.13
C ASP A 55 -30.24 0.23 -4.67
N TYR A 56 -29.28 -0.63 -5.00
CA TYR A 56 -29.24 -2.01 -4.53
C TYR A 56 -29.17 -2.10 -3.00
N ILE A 57 -28.28 -1.32 -2.37
CA ILE A 57 -28.22 -1.24 -0.90
C ILE A 57 -29.54 -0.73 -0.33
N THR A 58 -30.10 0.34 -0.90
CA THR A 58 -31.37 0.91 -0.43
C THR A 58 -32.51 -0.10 -0.50
N LYS A 59 -32.56 -0.91 -1.57
CA LYS A 59 -33.55 -1.97 -1.75
C LYS A 59 -33.36 -3.08 -0.73
N GLU A 60 -32.14 -3.63 -0.61
CA GLU A 60 -31.83 -4.72 0.32
C GLU A 60 -32.06 -4.30 1.78
N MET A 61 -31.76 -3.05 2.16
CA MET A 61 -32.00 -2.58 3.53
C MET A 61 -33.50 -2.40 3.85
N LYS A 62 -34.33 -2.02 2.87
CA LYS A 62 -35.79 -1.86 3.02
C LYS A 62 -36.55 -3.19 2.97
N GLU A 63 -36.15 -4.13 2.12
CA GLU A 63 -36.81 -5.43 1.98
C GLU A 63 -36.35 -6.40 3.08
N LYS A 64 -37.19 -6.63 4.10
CA LYS A 64 -36.92 -7.62 5.18
C LYS A 64 -36.75 -9.06 4.66
N THR A 65 -37.15 -9.32 3.43
CA THR A 65 -37.06 -10.62 2.75
C THR A 65 -35.96 -10.67 1.68
N GLY A 66 -35.16 -9.62 1.51
CA GLY A 66 -33.97 -9.64 0.65
C GLY A 66 -32.96 -10.68 1.12
N ARG A 67 -32.20 -11.26 0.18
CA ARG A 67 -31.30 -12.38 0.47
C ARG A 67 -30.27 -12.00 1.54
N MET A 68 -29.75 -10.77 1.49
CA MET A 68 -28.74 -10.32 2.44
C MET A 68 -29.33 -9.85 3.77
N SER A 69 -30.42 -9.10 3.74
CA SER A 69 -31.11 -8.68 4.97
C SER A 69 -31.49 -9.88 5.83
N ALA A 70 -31.96 -10.96 5.21
CA ALA A 70 -32.23 -12.22 5.86
C ALA A 70 -30.96 -12.91 6.41
N GLU A 71 -29.82 -12.84 5.71
CA GLU A 71 -28.54 -13.41 6.15
C GLU A 71 -27.97 -12.67 7.37
N ILE A 72 -27.91 -11.33 7.35
CA ILE A 72 -27.50 -10.55 8.55
C ILE A 72 -28.47 -10.83 9.69
N GLU A 73 -29.77 -10.83 9.44
CA GLU A 73 -30.77 -11.04 10.48
C GLU A 73 -30.66 -12.45 11.09
N LYS A 74 -30.42 -13.48 10.29
CA LYS A 74 -30.17 -14.84 10.76
C LYS A 74 -28.87 -14.93 11.58
N ASP A 75 -27.76 -14.45 11.04
CA ASP A 75 -26.44 -14.60 11.69
C ASP A 75 -26.25 -13.69 12.90
N SER A 76 -27.05 -12.63 13.02
CA SER A 76 -27.10 -11.74 14.19
C SER A 76 -28.17 -12.11 15.22
N ASN A 77 -28.83 -13.27 15.08
CA ASN A 77 -29.92 -13.70 15.96
C ASN A 77 -31.06 -12.65 16.04
N GLN A 78 -31.55 -12.25 14.88
CA GLN A 78 -32.63 -11.27 14.66
C GLN A 78 -32.30 -9.84 15.10
N LYS A 79 -31.01 -9.47 15.15
CA LYS A 79 -30.56 -8.14 15.59
C LYS A 79 -29.96 -7.27 14.49
N ARG A 80 -30.39 -7.47 13.24
CA ARG A 80 -29.92 -6.79 12.01
C ARG A 80 -29.60 -5.31 12.21
N SER A 81 -30.56 -4.52 12.68
CA SER A 81 -30.36 -3.07 12.81
C SER A 81 -29.30 -2.71 13.85
N TRP A 82 -29.23 -3.41 14.99
CA TRP A 82 -28.21 -3.17 16.00
C TRP A 82 -26.84 -3.64 15.52
N THR A 83 -26.77 -4.71 14.73
CA THR A 83 -25.55 -5.12 14.03
C THR A 83 -25.05 -4.04 13.08
N LEU A 84 -25.95 -3.36 12.36
CA LEU A 84 -25.58 -2.29 11.43
C LEU A 84 -25.21 -0.97 12.14
N ILE A 85 -25.81 -0.66 13.29
CA ILE A 85 -25.35 0.46 14.13
C ILE A 85 -24.01 0.11 14.78
N PHE A 86 -23.78 -1.15 15.16
CA PHE A 86 -22.49 -1.62 15.65
C PHE A 86 -21.40 -1.56 14.56
N SER A 87 -21.73 -1.89 13.30
CA SER A 87 -20.80 -1.71 12.18
C SER A 87 -20.45 -0.25 11.93
N LEU A 88 -21.36 0.70 12.22
CA LEU A 88 -21.05 2.13 12.14
C LEU A 88 -19.90 2.52 13.09
N ALA A 89 -19.93 2.02 14.33
CA ALA A 89 -18.86 2.25 15.30
C ALA A 89 -17.54 1.61 14.84
N ALA A 90 -17.60 0.38 14.30
CA ALA A 90 -16.44 -0.30 13.77
C ALA A 90 -15.81 0.46 12.59
N LEU A 91 -16.62 0.94 11.64
CA LEU A 91 -16.16 1.76 10.50
C LEU A 91 -15.53 3.08 10.95
N ALA A 92 -16.09 3.72 11.98
CA ALA A 92 -15.54 4.95 12.53
C ALA A 92 -14.18 4.71 13.21
N LEU A 93 -14.03 3.63 13.98
CA LEU A 93 -12.76 3.24 14.58
C LEU A 93 -11.72 2.83 13.53
N GLU A 94 -12.12 2.09 12.49
CA GLU A 94 -11.26 1.75 11.35
C GLU A 94 -10.70 3.02 10.71
N ARG A 95 -11.60 3.96 10.37
CA ARG A 95 -11.22 5.24 9.79
C ARG A 95 -10.31 6.03 10.72
N LYS A 96 -10.60 6.08 12.02
CA LYS A 96 -9.76 6.79 13.00
C LYS A 96 -8.33 6.25 13.05
N ARG A 97 -8.15 4.92 12.98
CA ARG A 97 -6.83 4.27 12.97
C ARG A 97 -5.99 4.62 11.74
N ASP A 98 -6.65 4.84 10.60
CA ASP A 98 -5.99 5.15 9.32
C ASP A 98 -5.62 6.64 9.16
N LEU A 99 -6.05 7.50 10.11
CA LEU A 99 -5.86 8.95 10.03
C LEU A 99 -4.72 9.44 10.94
N PRO A 100 -3.92 10.43 10.49
CA PRO A 100 -2.96 11.13 11.35
C PRO A 100 -3.67 11.76 12.57
N GLN A 101 -2.98 11.85 13.70
CA GLN A 101 -3.56 12.27 15.00
C GLN A 101 -4.28 13.63 14.99
N ASP A 102 -3.88 14.55 14.10
CA ASP A 102 -4.48 15.89 13.96
C ASP A 102 -5.47 16.00 12.78
N HIS A 103 -5.88 14.87 12.18
CA HIS A 103 -6.76 14.91 11.02
C HIS A 103 -8.14 15.49 11.36
N PRO A 104 -8.72 16.36 10.53
CA PRO A 104 -9.98 17.05 10.82
C PRO A 104 -11.19 16.12 11.01
N GLU A 105 -11.11 14.86 10.54
CA GLU A 105 -12.12 13.81 10.74
C GLU A 105 -12.12 13.20 12.15
N ILE A 106 -11.02 13.28 12.92
CA ILE A 106 -10.88 12.58 14.21
C ILE A 106 -11.88 13.12 15.25
N ALA A 107 -11.95 14.43 15.45
CA ALA A 107 -12.88 15.00 16.43
C ALA A 107 -14.37 14.67 16.12
N PRO A 108 -14.84 14.76 14.86
CA PRO A 108 -16.15 14.24 14.48
C PRO A 108 -16.38 12.76 14.78
N ILE A 109 -15.39 11.90 14.50
CA ILE A 109 -15.46 10.47 14.80
C ILE A 109 -15.57 10.24 16.30
N ASP A 110 -14.78 10.95 17.10
CA ASP A 110 -14.81 10.83 18.56
C ASP A 110 -16.15 11.28 19.14
N LYS A 111 -16.76 12.32 18.58
CA LYS A 111 -18.11 12.74 18.93
C LYS A 111 -19.15 11.66 18.61
N LEU A 112 -19.07 11.04 17.42
CA LEU A 112 -19.93 9.92 17.04
C LEU A 112 -19.78 8.73 18.00
N LEU A 113 -18.54 8.31 18.28
CA LEU A 113 -18.25 7.17 19.17
C LEU A 113 -18.69 7.45 20.61
N SER A 114 -18.51 8.68 21.09
CA SER A 114 -19.02 9.14 22.38
C SER A 114 -20.54 9.02 22.46
N GLY A 115 -21.27 9.50 21.44
CA GLY A 115 -22.73 9.40 21.38
C GLY A 115 -23.23 7.96 21.32
N LEU A 116 -22.57 7.09 20.53
CA LEU A 116 -22.90 5.66 20.49
C LEU A 116 -22.64 5.01 21.85
N SER A 117 -21.47 5.24 22.47
CA SER A 117 -21.17 4.69 23.79
C SER A 117 -22.16 5.16 24.86
N ASN A 118 -22.51 6.45 24.88
CA ASN A 118 -23.57 7.00 25.76
C ASN A 118 -24.88 6.23 25.57
N GLY A 119 -25.32 6.05 24.33
CA GLY A 119 -26.55 5.34 24.03
C GLY A 119 -26.52 3.85 24.39
N TRP A 120 -25.40 3.15 24.24
CA TRP A 120 -25.27 1.75 24.66
C TRP A 120 -25.28 1.60 26.19
N VAL A 121 -24.52 2.46 26.88
CA VAL A 121 -24.36 2.43 28.35
C VAL A 121 -25.60 2.94 29.07
N ASN A 122 -26.06 4.15 28.74
CA ASN A 122 -27.19 4.81 29.41
C ASN A 122 -28.55 4.52 28.74
N GLY A 123 -28.55 3.88 27.56
CA GLY A 123 -29.76 3.65 26.77
C GLY A 123 -30.05 4.80 25.81
N PHE A 124 -30.51 4.46 24.60
CA PHE A 124 -30.97 5.42 23.59
C PHE A 124 -32.37 5.98 23.91
N GLY A 125 -33.14 5.25 24.73
CA GLY A 125 -34.41 5.65 25.33
C GLY A 125 -34.80 4.64 26.42
N SER A 126 -35.52 5.10 27.45
CA SER A 126 -36.04 4.22 28.50
C SER A 126 -37.55 3.96 28.31
N ILE A 127 -37.98 2.71 28.52
CA ILE A 127 -39.41 2.37 28.58
C ILE A 127 -39.81 2.41 30.06
N GLY A 128 -40.44 3.52 30.45
CA GLY A 128 -41.12 3.72 31.74
C GLY A 128 -41.81 5.09 31.74
N PHE A 129 -43.07 5.14 32.18
CA PHE A 129 -44.01 6.29 32.36
C PHE A 129 -43.47 7.73 32.16
N GLY A 130 -42.98 8.06 30.96
CA GLY A 130 -42.38 9.35 30.61
C GLY A 130 -41.19 9.16 29.67
N ILE A 131 -41.47 8.94 28.38
CA ILE A 131 -40.45 8.60 27.37
C ILE A 131 -39.56 9.82 27.10
N THR A 132 -38.34 9.83 27.61
CA THR A 132 -37.29 10.77 27.21
C THR A 132 -36.25 10.05 26.36
N LEU A 133 -36.11 10.50 25.12
CA LEU A 133 -34.99 10.13 24.26
C LEU A 133 -33.70 10.64 24.87
N ASN A 134 -32.63 9.87 24.77
CA ASN A 134 -31.28 10.34 25.11
C ASN A 134 -30.82 11.33 24.02
N ASN A 135 -31.31 12.56 24.10
CA ASN A 135 -31.05 13.59 23.10
C ASN A 135 -29.56 13.92 23.00
N GLU A 136 -28.81 13.83 24.10
CA GLU A 136 -27.36 14.02 24.09
C GLU A 136 -26.67 12.96 23.23
N ALA A 137 -26.96 11.68 23.47
CA ALA A 137 -26.40 10.58 22.67
C ALA A 137 -26.77 10.72 21.18
N ILE A 138 -28.03 11.02 20.87
CA ILE A 138 -28.52 11.15 19.50
C ILE A 138 -27.94 12.39 18.81
N ASP A 139 -27.88 13.54 19.50
CA ASP A 139 -27.31 14.77 18.95
C ASP A 139 -25.81 14.61 18.71
N ASP A 140 -25.09 13.87 19.56
CA ASP A 140 -23.68 13.56 19.34
C ASP A 140 -23.47 12.63 18.14
N ILE A 141 -24.34 11.64 17.95
CA ILE A 141 -24.32 10.76 16.78
C ILE A 141 -24.57 11.56 15.49
N LEU A 142 -25.63 12.36 15.45
CA LEU A 142 -26.02 13.11 14.26
C LEU A 142 -24.98 14.19 13.92
N ASN A 143 -24.53 14.97 14.92
CA ASN A 143 -23.50 15.99 14.70
C ASN A 143 -22.15 15.39 14.35
N GLY A 144 -21.79 14.26 14.97
CA GLY A 144 -20.58 13.50 14.66
C GLY A 144 -20.60 12.99 13.23
N LEU A 145 -21.67 12.31 12.82
CA LEU A 145 -21.85 11.83 11.43
C LEU A 145 -21.84 12.96 10.42
N LYS A 146 -22.62 14.02 10.65
CA LYS A 146 -22.70 15.18 9.76
C LYS A 146 -21.33 15.81 9.56
N SER A 147 -20.61 16.08 10.65
CA SER A 147 -19.29 16.70 10.59
C SER A 147 -18.24 15.77 9.99
N TRP A 148 -18.36 14.47 10.23
CA TRP A 148 -17.45 13.47 9.70
C TRP A 148 -17.58 13.34 8.19
N ILE A 149 -18.81 13.15 7.68
CA ILE A 149 -19.06 12.99 6.24
C ILE A 149 -18.64 14.25 5.45
N LEU A 150 -18.88 15.45 6.00
CA LEU A 150 -18.44 16.70 5.39
C LEU A 150 -16.92 16.76 5.20
N LYS A 151 -16.17 16.22 6.17
CA LYS A 151 -14.71 16.22 6.19
C LYS A 151 -14.11 14.92 5.63
N TYR A 152 -14.93 14.00 5.15
CA TYR A 152 -14.50 12.70 4.69
C TYR A 152 -13.58 12.85 3.47
N ASP A 153 -12.30 12.52 3.68
CA ASP A 153 -11.26 12.59 2.66
C ASP A 153 -11.28 11.36 1.76
N THR A 154 -11.71 11.59 0.52
CA THR A 154 -11.79 10.63 -0.58
C THR A 154 -10.45 10.45 -1.31
N ASP A 155 -9.34 11.06 -0.88
CA ASP A 155 -8.03 11.07 -1.57
C ASP A 155 -6.99 10.06 -1.00
N ARG A 156 -7.10 9.59 0.25
CA ARG A 156 -6.17 8.56 0.81
C ARG A 156 -6.64 7.09 0.73
N VAL A 157 -5.99 6.26 -0.11
CA VAL A 157 -6.13 4.78 -0.33
C VAL A 157 -7.37 4.31 -1.13
N GLU A 158 -7.20 3.72 -2.32
CA GLU A 158 -8.30 3.56 -3.30
C GLU A 158 -9.20 2.32 -3.16
N LEU A 159 -8.72 1.23 -2.56
CA LEU A 159 -9.52 0.00 -2.44
C LEU A 159 -10.38 -0.05 -1.16
N SER A 160 -9.97 0.60 -0.08
CA SER A 160 -10.74 0.64 1.18
C SER A 160 -11.85 1.70 1.15
N LYS A 161 -11.74 2.76 0.34
CA LYS A 161 -12.74 3.85 0.27
C LYS A 161 -14.09 3.40 -0.26
N HIS A 162 -14.10 2.55 -1.28
CA HIS A 162 -15.35 2.13 -1.92
C HIS A 162 -16.17 1.28 -0.95
N ASP A 163 -15.52 0.31 -0.33
CA ASP A 163 -16.09 -0.61 0.66
C ASP A 163 -16.59 0.18 1.87
N ASN A 164 -15.79 1.12 2.38
CA ASN A 164 -16.16 1.95 3.51
C ASN A 164 -17.34 2.86 3.20
N ILE A 165 -17.42 3.48 2.02
CA ILE A 165 -18.57 4.32 1.66
C ILE A 165 -19.85 3.48 1.51
N LEU A 166 -19.77 2.30 0.87
CA LEU A 166 -20.91 1.39 0.76
C LEU A 166 -21.37 0.87 2.13
N ALA A 167 -20.42 0.54 3.01
CA ALA A 167 -20.69 0.06 4.36
C ALA A 167 -21.26 1.17 5.26
N LEU A 168 -20.75 2.40 5.14
CA LEU A 168 -21.30 3.59 5.80
C LEU A 168 -22.73 3.86 5.33
N TYR A 169 -22.98 3.79 4.02
CA TYR A 169 -24.31 4.03 3.47
C TYR A 169 -25.33 3.00 3.98
N SER A 170 -24.92 1.73 4.06
CA SER A 170 -25.74 0.65 4.63
C SER A 170 -26.05 0.89 6.12
N SER A 171 -25.02 1.24 6.90
CA SER A 171 -25.14 1.46 8.35
C SER A 171 -25.98 2.70 8.69
N ILE A 172 -25.80 3.79 7.93
CA ILE A 172 -26.57 5.04 8.06
C ILE A 172 -28.02 4.83 7.65
N SER A 173 -28.29 4.02 6.62
CA SER A 173 -29.67 3.69 6.22
C SER A 173 -30.40 2.90 7.31
N ALA A 174 -29.71 2.00 8.02
CA ALA A 174 -30.29 1.29 9.16
C ALA A 174 -30.51 2.19 10.39
N LEU A 175 -29.60 3.14 10.64
CA LEU A 175 -29.78 4.16 11.67
C LEU A 175 -30.98 5.06 11.36
N GLU A 176 -31.14 5.48 10.10
CA GLU A 176 -32.31 6.24 9.63
C GLU A 176 -33.60 5.47 9.86
N GLU A 177 -33.67 4.18 9.48
CA GLU A 177 -34.84 3.33 9.72
C GLU A 177 -35.19 3.28 11.22
N LYS A 178 -34.19 3.17 12.10
CA LYS A 178 -34.40 3.10 13.55
C LYS A 178 -34.85 4.42 14.15
N LEU A 179 -34.25 5.54 13.73
CA LEU A 179 -34.64 6.86 14.19
C LEU A 179 -36.04 7.21 13.66
N LEU A 180 -36.35 6.94 12.40
CA LEU A 180 -37.63 7.32 11.79
C LEU A 180 -38.77 6.32 12.06
N GLY A 181 -38.47 5.12 12.53
CA GLY A 181 -39.47 4.10 12.89
C GLY A 181 -40.23 4.40 14.19
N SER A 182 -39.77 5.35 15.00
CA SER A 182 -40.44 5.76 16.24
C SER A 182 -41.34 6.98 16.01
N ARG A 183 -42.59 6.93 16.49
CA ARG A 183 -43.53 8.07 16.43
C ARG A 183 -43.11 9.28 17.29
N LEU A 184 -42.12 9.08 18.18
CA LEU A 184 -41.66 10.08 19.14
C LEU A 184 -40.39 10.81 18.70
N THR A 185 -39.94 10.55 17.47
CA THR A 185 -38.72 11.13 16.93
C THR A 185 -38.96 12.56 16.48
N PRO A 186 -38.20 13.55 17.00
CA PRO A 186 -38.25 14.93 16.54
C PRO A 186 -38.08 15.06 15.01
N SER A 187 -38.86 15.94 14.38
CA SER A 187 -38.79 16.19 12.93
C SER A 187 -37.39 16.59 12.45
N ARG A 188 -36.64 17.33 13.28
CA ARG A 188 -35.25 17.73 13.01
C ARG A 188 -34.34 16.55 12.66
N PHE A 189 -34.55 15.37 13.25
CA PHE A 189 -33.70 14.20 13.00
C PHE A 189 -33.91 13.63 11.60
N LYS A 190 -35.11 13.78 11.03
CA LYS A 190 -35.39 13.39 9.64
C LYS A 190 -34.64 14.29 8.66
N GLU A 191 -34.63 15.59 8.93
CA GLU A 191 -33.92 16.57 8.11
C GLU A 191 -32.40 16.36 8.17
N GLU A 192 -31.86 16.13 9.38
CA GLU A 192 -30.44 15.87 9.57
C GLU A 192 -29.98 14.55 8.94
N MET A 193 -30.77 13.47 9.05
CA MET A 193 -30.44 12.20 8.38
C MET A 193 -30.52 12.30 6.86
N GLY A 194 -31.49 13.06 6.32
CA GLY A 194 -31.55 13.39 4.90
C GLY A 194 -30.27 14.08 4.43
N PHE A 195 -29.86 15.13 5.14
CA PHE A 195 -28.62 15.86 4.86
C PHE A 195 -27.37 14.96 4.88
N ILE A 196 -27.24 14.11 5.91
CA ILE A 196 -26.13 13.16 6.06
C ILE A 196 -26.07 12.20 4.86
N LYS A 197 -27.21 11.65 4.44
CA LYS A 197 -27.28 10.73 3.30
C LYS A 197 -26.97 11.42 1.99
N ASP A 198 -27.49 12.62 1.75
CA ASP A 198 -27.22 13.37 0.52
C ASP A 198 -25.73 13.68 0.36
N HIS A 199 -25.06 14.04 1.46
CA HIS A 199 -23.61 14.28 1.45
C HIS A 199 -22.82 12.98 1.21
N LEU A 200 -23.28 11.86 1.77
CA LEU A 200 -22.65 10.57 1.52
C LEU A 200 -22.83 10.10 0.06
N ILE A 201 -24.00 10.35 -0.52
CA ILE A 201 -24.27 10.14 -1.96
C ILE A 201 -23.34 11.01 -2.79
N SER A 202 -23.16 12.28 -2.42
CA SER A 202 -22.21 13.17 -3.08
C SER A 202 -20.78 12.64 -3.03
N LYS A 203 -20.32 12.15 -1.87
CA LYS A 203 -19.00 11.50 -1.72
C LYS A 203 -18.86 10.22 -2.53
N PHE A 204 -19.93 9.42 -2.61
CA PHE A 204 -19.98 8.24 -3.48
C PHE A 204 -19.91 8.63 -4.96
N ASN A 205 -20.65 9.66 -5.39
CA ASN A 205 -20.64 10.15 -6.76
C ASN A 205 -19.29 10.75 -7.15
N GLU A 206 -18.61 11.44 -6.22
CA GLU A 206 -17.25 11.92 -6.40
C GLU A 206 -16.28 10.75 -6.64
N LEU A 207 -16.36 9.70 -5.80
CA LEU A 207 -15.58 8.48 -5.98
C LEU A 207 -15.92 7.77 -7.31
N LYS A 208 -17.22 7.65 -7.62
CA LYS A 208 -17.73 7.04 -8.86
C LYS A 208 -17.19 7.76 -10.09
N ASN A 209 -17.27 9.10 -10.13
CA ASN A 209 -16.76 9.89 -11.23
C ASN A 209 -15.26 9.66 -11.43
N ARG A 210 -14.48 9.52 -10.35
CA ARG A 210 -13.04 9.18 -10.48
C ARG A 210 -12.81 7.76 -11.00
N LEU A 211 -13.56 6.79 -10.50
CA LEU A 211 -13.48 5.40 -10.95
C LEU A 211 -13.96 5.23 -12.40
N GLU A 212 -14.95 6.03 -12.83
CA GLU A 212 -15.45 6.07 -14.21
C GLU A 212 -14.53 6.86 -15.14
N VAL A 213 -13.91 7.96 -14.70
CA VAL A 213 -12.86 8.66 -15.46
C VAL A 213 -11.66 7.75 -15.71
N ARG A 214 -11.34 6.85 -14.77
CA ARG A 214 -10.32 5.79 -14.95
C ARG A 214 -10.76 4.65 -15.88
N LYS A 215 -12.06 4.39 -16.02
CA LYS A 215 -12.60 3.31 -16.89
C LYS A 215 -12.96 3.79 -18.30
N ASN A 216 -13.34 5.06 -18.45
CA ASN A 216 -13.80 5.67 -19.70
C ASN A 216 -12.73 6.50 -20.42
N THR A 217 -11.47 6.45 -19.98
CA THR A 217 -10.34 6.97 -20.76
C THR A 217 -9.95 5.98 -21.86
N VAL A 218 -10.87 5.78 -22.81
CA VAL A 218 -10.50 5.65 -24.22
C VAL A 218 -10.28 7.09 -24.72
N PRO A 219 -9.14 7.40 -25.36
CA PRO A 219 -8.74 8.77 -25.61
C PRO A 219 -9.64 9.42 -26.66
N VAL A 220 -10.57 10.28 -26.22
CA VAL A 220 -11.05 11.36 -27.08
C VAL A 220 -10.11 12.54 -26.86
N LEU A 221 -9.33 12.83 -27.90
CA LEU A 221 -8.50 14.03 -28.00
C LEU A 221 -9.31 15.27 -27.56
N ASN A 222 -8.95 15.82 -26.41
CA ASN A 222 -8.97 17.27 -26.24
C ASN A 222 -7.50 17.70 -26.16
N PRO A 223 -7.01 18.50 -27.13
CA PRO A 223 -5.68 19.05 -27.06
C PRO A 223 -5.65 20.05 -25.90
N SER A 224 -4.50 20.17 -25.24
CA SER A 224 -4.21 21.20 -24.24
C SER A 224 -4.59 20.88 -22.79
N LYS A 225 -4.05 19.78 -22.26
CA LYS A 225 -3.48 19.71 -20.89
C LYS A 225 -2.40 18.63 -20.93
N GLU A 226 -1.16 18.97 -20.57
CA GLU A 226 0.00 18.08 -20.62
C GLU A 226 -0.32 16.71 -20.02
N ILE A 227 -0.44 15.70 -20.89
CA ILE A 227 -0.71 14.31 -20.53
C ILE A 227 0.60 13.74 -20.01
N LEU A 228 0.74 13.62 -18.68
CA LEU A 228 1.71 12.69 -18.09
C LEU A 228 1.41 11.31 -18.67
N SER A 229 2.43 10.64 -19.22
CA SER A 229 2.23 9.34 -19.86
C SER A 229 1.73 8.31 -18.83
N GLU A 230 1.00 7.28 -19.25
CA GLU A 230 0.49 6.22 -18.37
C GLU A 230 1.60 5.62 -17.48
N GLU A 231 2.82 5.55 -18.01
CA GLU A 231 4.03 5.16 -17.28
C GLU A 231 4.40 6.15 -16.16
N ASP A 232 4.31 7.46 -16.37
CA ASP A 232 4.61 8.48 -15.36
C ASP A 232 3.60 8.42 -14.18
N ASN A 233 2.34 8.09 -14.48
CA ASN A 233 1.31 7.86 -13.46
C ASN A 233 1.60 6.60 -12.65
N LEU A 234 1.95 5.49 -13.31
CA LEU A 234 2.31 4.23 -12.65
C LEU A 234 3.58 4.36 -11.81
N TYR A 235 4.58 5.10 -12.30
CA TYR A 235 5.78 5.46 -11.54
C TYR A 235 5.42 6.23 -10.26
N THR A 236 4.52 7.21 -10.35
CA THR A 236 4.06 7.99 -9.20
C THR A 236 3.33 7.13 -8.17
N GLN A 237 2.46 6.23 -8.63
CA GLN A 237 1.72 5.29 -7.77
C GLN A 237 2.67 4.30 -7.08
N PHE A 238 3.65 3.75 -7.80
CA PHE A 238 4.64 2.86 -7.22
C PHE A 238 5.49 3.56 -6.14
N LYS A 239 5.88 4.83 -6.38
CA LYS A 239 6.56 5.66 -5.38
C LYS A 239 5.70 5.92 -4.13
N GLN A 240 4.39 6.11 -4.29
CA GLN A 240 3.46 6.30 -3.16
C GLN A 240 3.32 5.04 -2.30
N GLU A 241 3.24 3.85 -2.91
CA GLU A 241 3.22 2.58 -2.18
C GLU A 241 4.53 2.35 -1.42
N LEU A 242 5.68 2.70 -2.03
CA LEU A 242 6.98 2.62 -1.35
C LEU A 242 7.04 3.56 -0.12
N ASN A 243 6.52 4.78 -0.25
CA ASN A 243 6.46 5.73 0.85
C ASN A 243 5.51 5.27 1.97
N SER A 244 4.42 4.58 1.61
CA SER A 244 3.47 4.03 2.58
C SER A 244 4.12 2.95 3.45
N LEU A 245 4.94 2.07 2.85
CA LEU A 245 5.74 1.09 3.59
C LEU A 245 6.77 1.74 4.52
N LYS A 246 7.39 2.85 4.08
CA LYS A 246 8.32 3.63 4.90
C LYS A 246 7.65 4.26 6.12
N ILE A 247 6.46 4.84 5.93
CA ILE A 247 5.65 5.39 7.02
C ILE A 247 5.23 4.29 7.99
N GLN A 248 4.76 3.15 7.49
CA GLN A 248 4.40 2.00 8.31
C GLN A 248 5.57 1.52 9.16
N GLN A 249 6.77 1.44 8.58
CA GLN A 249 7.98 1.08 9.33
C GLN A 249 8.31 2.11 10.42
N GLY A 250 8.17 3.40 10.13
CA GLY A 250 8.36 4.47 11.11
C GLY A 250 7.33 4.41 12.25
N GLN A 251 6.08 4.11 11.96
CA GLN A 251 5.02 3.93 12.96
C GLN A 251 5.28 2.74 13.87
N ILE A 252 5.75 1.62 13.32
CA ILE A 252 6.12 0.45 14.13
C ILE A 252 7.27 0.82 15.08
N GLN A 253 8.29 1.53 14.59
CA GLN A 253 9.40 1.98 15.43
C GLN A 253 8.92 2.92 16.54
N GLN A 254 8.06 3.89 16.22
CA GLN A 254 7.47 4.79 17.22
C GLN A 254 6.63 4.03 18.26
N ASN A 255 5.88 3.00 17.86
CA ASN A 255 5.09 2.18 18.78
C ASN A 255 5.98 1.35 19.73
N ILE A 256 7.15 0.91 19.27
CA ILE A 256 8.15 0.24 20.11
C ILE A 256 8.74 1.25 21.11
N ASP A 257 9.13 2.42 20.65
CA ASP A 257 9.80 3.43 21.47
C ASP A 257 8.86 4.08 22.51
N SER A 258 7.57 4.18 22.20
CA SER A 258 6.53 4.78 23.06
C SER A 258 5.87 3.79 24.02
N PHE A 259 6.18 2.49 23.94
CA PHE A 259 5.61 1.50 24.83
C PHE A 259 6.07 1.75 26.28
N PRO A 260 5.17 1.76 27.28
CA PRO A 260 5.51 2.07 28.67
C PRO A 260 6.20 0.88 29.36
N GLN A 261 7.41 0.53 28.90
CA GLN A 261 8.15 -0.66 29.32
C GLN A 261 8.36 -0.73 30.84
N GLN A 262 8.63 0.41 31.47
CA GLN A 262 8.84 0.47 32.92
C GLN A 262 7.55 0.15 33.70
N HIS A 263 6.40 0.66 33.26
CA HIS A 263 5.09 0.37 33.87
C HIS A 263 4.74 -1.10 33.69
N PHE A 264 4.87 -1.63 32.47
CA PHE A 264 4.69 -3.05 32.19
C PHE A 264 5.55 -3.94 33.10
N ASN A 265 6.85 -3.65 33.22
CA ASN A 265 7.77 -4.42 34.05
C ASN A 265 7.39 -4.37 35.55
N ARG A 266 6.91 -3.24 36.06
CA ARG A 266 6.46 -3.11 37.45
C ARG A 266 5.19 -3.90 37.72
N VAL A 267 4.18 -3.76 36.86
CA VAL A 267 2.91 -4.52 36.99
C VAL A 267 3.16 -6.02 36.82
N ALA A 268 4.01 -6.44 35.89
CA ALA A 268 4.38 -7.85 35.72
C ALA A 268 5.07 -8.44 36.96
N LYS A 269 5.99 -7.68 37.59
CA LYS A 269 6.62 -8.07 38.86
C LYS A 269 5.61 -8.19 39.99
N LEU A 270 4.65 -7.27 40.08
CA LEU A 270 3.58 -7.33 41.07
C LEU A 270 2.70 -8.56 40.86
N HIS A 271 2.29 -8.84 39.62
CA HIS A 271 1.51 -10.04 39.29
C HIS A 271 2.26 -11.32 39.69
N GLN A 272 3.54 -11.42 39.36
CA GLN A 272 4.38 -12.56 39.72
C GLN A 272 4.53 -12.71 41.25
N PHE A 273 4.63 -11.59 41.98
CA PHE A 273 4.64 -11.60 43.45
C PHE A 273 3.31 -12.12 44.02
N LEU A 274 2.17 -11.77 43.42
CA LEU A 274 0.84 -12.20 43.85
C LEU A 274 0.50 -13.65 43.46
N GLU A 275 1.07 -14.17 42.37
CA GLU A 275 0.76 -15.49 41.81
C GLU A 275 1.55 -16.65 42.46
N ASN A 276 2.75 -16.39 42.99
CA ASN A 276 3.71 -17.43 43.38
C ASN A 276 3.51 -18.06 44.77
N VAL A 277 2.42 -17.79 45.49
CA VAL A 277 2.31 -18.22 46.90
C VAL A 277 0.97 -18.88 47.20
N PRO A 278 0.96 -20.09 47.80
CA PRO A 278 -0.28 -20.82 48.12
C PRO A 278 -1.17 -20.05 49.12
N LEU A 279 -2.48 -20.16 48.91
CA LEU A 279 -3.58 -19.52 49.67
C LEU A 279 -3.49 -19.68 51.21
N GLU A 280 -2.74 -20.66 51.69
CA GLU A 280 -2.51 -20.96 53.11
C GLU A 280 -1.64 -19.89 53.81
N ARG A 281 -1.00 -18.97 53.07
CA ARG A 281 -0.13 -17.90 53.61
C ARG A 281 -0.61 -16.47 53.31
N ASN A 282 -1.92 -16.26 53.15
CA ASN A 282 -2.49 -14.94 52.82
C ASN A 282 -2.07 -13.79 53.75
N GLN A 283 -1.92 -14.05 55.05
CA GLN A 283 -1.46 -13.02 56.00
C GLN A 283 0.02 -12.66 55.82
N GLU A 284 0.87 -13.64 55.50
CA GLU A 284 2.30 -13.42 55.27
C GLU A 284 2.52 -12.63 53.96
N LEU A 285 1.78 -12.98 52.91
CA LEU A 285 1.74 -12.25 51.63
C LEU A 285 1.32 -10.79 51.80
N MET A 286 0.22 -10.52 52.50
CA MET A 286 -0.23 -9.15 52.75
C MET A 286 0.79 -8.37 53.59
N SER A 287 1.44 -9.02 54.56
CA SER A 287 2.53 -8.39 55.32
C SER A 287 3.72 -8.02 54.43
N GLN A 288 4.12 -8.90 53.50
CA GLN A 288 5.18 -8.63 52.54
C GLN A 288 4.81 -7.54 51.54
N PHE A 289 3.57 -7.55 51.05
CA PHE A 289 3.01 -6.49 50.20
C PHE A 289 3.14 -5.13 50.89
N TRP A 290 2.68 -5.03 52.13
CA TRP A 290 2.73 -3.80 52.89
C TRP A 290 4.18 -3.34 53.14
N LYS A 291 5.10 -4.26 53.45
CA LYS A 291 6.53 -3.93 53.55
C LYS A 291 7.12 -3.40 52.24
N HIS A 292 6.63 -3.85 51.09
CA HIS A 292 7.12 -3.38 49.80
C HIS A 292 6.62 -1.96 49.48
N TYR A 293 5.39 -1.64 49.89
CA TYR A 293 4.72 -0.35 49.66
C TYR A 293 4.57 0.45 50.96
N ASP A 294 5.64 0.54 51.75
CA ASP A 294 5.69 1.10 53.11
C ASP A 294 5.81 2.64 53.16
N THR A 295 6.10 3.29 52.02
CA THR A 295 6.18 4.76 51.94
C THR A 295 5.10 5.35 51.03
N PRO A 296 4.70 6.62 51.24
CA PRO A 296 3.71 7.29 50.39
C PRO A 296 4.10 7.30 48.91
N GLU A 297 5.38 7.44 48.58
CA GLU A 297 5.86 7.46 47.20
C GLU A 297 5.66 6.10 46.53
N LYS A 298 6.05 5.01 47.20
CA LYS A 298 5.88 3.65 46.68
C LYS A 298 4.40 3.29 46.56
N PHE A 299 3.58 3.68 47.54
CA PHE A 299 2.15 3.41 47.50
C PHE A 299 1.45 4.22 46.41
N ASN A 300 1.78 5.50 46.23
CA ASN A 300 1.26 6.29 45.11
C ASN A 300 1.70 5.74 43.75
N GLN A 301 2.92 5.21 43.64
CA GLN A 301 3.37 4.48 42.45
C GLN A 301 2.53 3.21 42.22
N LEU A 302 2.18 2.46 43.25
CA LEU A 302 1.26 1.32 43.14
C LEU A 302 -0.12 1.77 42.64
N LEU A 303 -0.69 2.84 43.21
CA LEU A 303 -1.99 3.36 42.79
C LEU A 303 -1.97 3.78 41.31
N PHE A 304 -0.87 4.38 40.86
CA PHE A 304 -0.66 4.69 39.45
C PHE A 304 -0.51 3.44 38.59
N ASP A 305 0.33 2.49 39.01
CA ASP A 305 0.61 1.26 38.27
C ASP A 305 -0.63 0.37 38.12
N LEU A 306 -1.54 0.37 39.11
CA LEU A 306 -2.83 -0.33 39.08
C LEU A 306 -3.97 0.50 38.48
N GLU A 307 -3.69 1.71 37.99
CA GLU A 307 -4.67 2.64 37.41
C GLU A 307 -5.89 2.86 38.32
N ILE A 308 -5.65 2.99 39.64
CA ILE A 308 -6.72 3.21 40.61
C ILE A 308 -7.36 4.58 40.36
N PRO A 309 -8.69 4.65 40.10
CA PRO A 309 -9.35 5.90 39.77
C PRO A 309 -9.45 6.82 41.00
N GLU A 310 -9.50 8.14 40.78
CA GLU A 310 -9.46 9.16 41.85
C GLU A 310 -10.53 8.96 42.94
N ASN A 311 -11.72 8.49 42.55
CA ASN A 311 -12.81 8.19 43.49
C ASN A 311 -12.50 7.00 44.42
N GLU A 312 -11.64 6.06 44.01
CA GLU A 312 -11.19 4.93 44.84
C GLU A 312 -9.94 5.30 45.67
N LYS A 313 -9.07 6.20 45.18
CA LYS A 313 -7.80 6.56 45.84
C LYS A 313 -7.98 7.04 47.27
N ALA A 314 -9.04 7.80 47.57
CA ALA A 314 -9.32 8.26 48.93
C ALA A 314 -9.45 7.08 49.91
N GLY A 315 -10.18 6.03 49.53
CA GLY A 315 -10.34 4.83 50.35
C GLY A 315 -9.05 4.03 50.52
N TRP A 316 -8.25 3.91 49.44
CA TRP A 316 -6.96 3.24 49.49
C TRP A 316 -5.94 3.98 50.37
N ASN A 317 -5.94 5.31 50.34
CA ASN A 317 -5.07 6.14 51.17
C ASN A 317 -5.43 6.05 52.66
N GLU A 318 -6.71 5.92 53.01
CA GLU A 318 -7.10 5.67 54.41
C GLU A 318 -6.61 4.30 54.90
N TYR A 319 -6.57 3.28 54.05
CA TYR A 319 -5.93 2.00 54.37
C TYR A 319 -4.42 2.11 54.55
N PHE A 320 -3.76 2.90 53.71
CA PHE A 320 -2.33 3.17 53.87
C PHE A 320 -2.05 3.91 55.18
N LYS A 321 -2.85 4.92 55.55
CA LYS A 321 -2.75 5.61 56.85
C LYS A 321 -3.01 4.69 58.03
N TYR A 322 -3.96 3.77 57.91
CA TYR A 322 -4.22 2.75 58.92
C TYR A 322 -2.97 1.88 59.17
N GLN A 323 -2.26 1.50 58.12
CA GLN A 323 -1.10 0.62 58.22
C GLN A 323 0.21 1.34 58.58
N TYR A 324 0.42 2.57 58.06
CA TYR A 324 1.71 3.27 58.08
C TYR A 324 1.63 4.76 58.45
N GLY A 325 0.45 5.30 58.72
CA GLY A 325 0.27 6.69 59.13
C GLY A 325 0.85 6.97 60.53
N SER A 326 0.94 8.25 60.90
CA SER A 326 1.24 8.65 62.28
C SER A 326 0.16 8.15 63.25
N TYR A 327 0.44 8.12 64.56
CA TYR A 327 -0.53 7.67 65.57
C TYR A 327 -1.89 8.37 65.45
N ARG A 328 -1.91 9.68 65.18
CA ARG A 328 -3.16 10.43 64.95
C ARG A 328 -3.89 9.96 63.70
N GLU A 329 -3.16 9.75 62.61
CA GLU A 329 -3.71 9.29 61.33
C GLU A 329 -4.26 7.85 61.41
N GLN A 330 -3.57 6.96 62.12
CA GLN A 330 -4.03 5.59 62.36
C GLN A 330 -5.34 5.57 63.14
N VAL A 331 -5.45 6.36 64.22
CA VAL A 331 -6.68 6.47 65.02
C VAL A 331 -7.83 7.02 64.18
N THR A 332 -7.60 8.03 63.34
CA THR A 332 -8.64 8.52 62.42
C THR A 332 -9.01 7.48 61.37
N ALA A 333 -8.03 6.77 60.79
CA ALA A 333 -8.29 5.77 59.76
C ALA A 333 -9.07 4.56 60.30
N ILE A 334 -8.91 4.19 61.58
CA ILE A 334 -9.72 3.15 62.25
C ILE A 334 -11.22 3.50 62.24
N LEU A 335 -11.57 4.79 62.37
CA LEU A 335 -12.98 5.21 62.33
C LEU A 335 -13.61 4.98 60.94
N TRP A 336 -12.77 5.03 59.89
CA TRP A 336 -13.21 4.93 58.50
C TRP A 336 -13.04 3.52 57.91
N THR A 337 -12.12 2.69 58.42
CA THR A 337 -11.76 1.38 57.85
C THR A 337 -12.16 0.20 58.74
N GLY A 338 -12.89 -0.78 58.20
CA GLY A 338 -13.09 -2.10 58.83
C GLY A 338 -14.28 -2.23 59.81
N SER A 339 -14.47 -3.45 60.35
CA SER A 339 -15.70 -3.95 61.01
C SER A 339 -16.18 -3.22 62.27
N TRP A 340 -15.41 -2.24 62.75
CA TRP A 340 -15.72 -1.39 63.91
C TRP A 340 -15.95 0.09 63.55
N GLY A 341 -15.76 0.47 62.28
CA GLY A 341 -15.90 1.84 61.77
C GLY A 341 -17.33 2.19 61.32
N ILE A 342 -17.48 3.39 60.75
CA ILE A 342 -18.75 3.89 60.21
C ILE A 342 -19.28 2.93 59.13
N PRO A 343 -20.59 2.62 59.06
CA PRO A 343 -21.14 1.77 57.99
C PRO A 343 -20.95 2.37 56.59
N GLN A 344 -20.83 1.53 55.56
CA GLN A 344 -20.63 1.98 54.16
C GLN A 344 -21.70 2.98 53.68
N PHE A 345 -22.96 2.80 54.07
CA PHE A 345 -24.05 3.71 53.70
C PHE A 345 -23.95 5.10 54.36
N MET A 346 -23.08 5.25 55.37
CA MET A 346 -22.73 6.53 56.00
C MET A 346 -21.34 7.03 55.55
N GLY A 347 -20.74 6.45 54.51
CA GLY A 347 -19.42 6.84 53.99
C GLY A 347 -18.24 6.04 54.55
N GLY A 348 -18.49 4.93 55.24
CA GLY A 348 -17.44 4.01 55.69
C GLY A 348 -16.76 3.24 54.57
N ILE A 349 -15.50 2.86 54.77
CA ILE A 349 -14.67 2.18 53.78
C ILE A 349 -14.73 0.65 54.02
N PRO A 350 -15.07 -0.17 53.01
CA PRO A 350 -15.15 -1.63 53.13
C PRO A 350 -13.88 -2.27 53.71
N SER A 351 -14.03 -3.33 54.53
CA SER A 351 -12.92 -4.11 55.11
C SER A 351 -12.02 -4.82 54.07
N HIS A 352 -12.53 -4.98 52.85
CA HIS A 352 -11.87 -5.66 51.73
C HIS A 352 -11.39 -4.69 50.62
N THR A 353 -11.30 -3.40 50.94
CA THR A 353 -10.88 -2.37 49.97
C THR A 353 -9.47 -2.59 49.44
N ILE A 354 -8.59 -3.25 50.21
CA ILE A 354 -7.32 -3.79 49.73
C ILE A 354 -7.24 -5.24 50.22
N SER A 355 -7.41 -6.18 49.29
CA SER A 355 -7.29 -7.62 49.52
C SER A 355 -6.42 -8.24 48.42
N LEU A 356 -5.86 -9.42 48.67
CA LEU A 356 -5.07 -10.15 47.66
C LEU A 356 -5.88 -10.40 46.38
N GLU A 357 -7.15 -10.80 46.52
CA GLU A 357 -8.03 -11.04 45.38
C GLU A 357 -8.26 -9.76 44.56
N LEU A 358 -8.47 -8.61 45.22
CA LEU A 358 -8.63 -7.34 44.53
C LEU A 358 -7.33 -6.88 43.87
N LEU A 359 -6.20 -7.00 44.56
CA LEU A 359 -4.88 -6.65 44.03
C LEU A 359 -4.57 -7.49 42.78
N TYR A 360 -4.82 -8.80 42.84
CA TYR A 360 -4.66 -9.69 41.71
C TYR A 360 -5.56 -9.28 40.55
N LYS A 361 -6.86 -9.05 40.82
CA LYS A 361 -7.84 -8.64 39.80
C LYS A 361 -7.47 -7.31 39.13
N LYS A 362 -7.06 -6.29 39.91
CA LYS A 362 -6.64 -4.98 39.37
C LYS A 362 -5.34 -5.10 38.59
N CYS A 363 -4.38 -5.88 39.10
CA CYS A 363 -3.11 -6.12 38.44
C CYS A 363 -3.29 -6.84 37.10
N ASP A 364 -4.09 -7.90 37.06
CA ASP A 364 -4.40 -8.64 35.83
C ASP A 364 -5.16 -7.76 34.83
N ALA A 365 -6.12 -6.95 35.29
CA ALA A 365 -6.87 -6.02 34.43
C ALA A 365 -5.96 -5.02 33.70
N VAL A 366 -4.89 -4.54 34.34
CA VAL A 366 -3.89 -3.64 33.71
C VAL A 366 -2.86 -4.42 32.90
N LEU A 367 -2.45 -5.59 33.37
CA LEU A 367 -1.37 -6.36 32.75
C LEU A 367 -1.78 -7.03 31.44
N GLN A 368 -3.02 -7.54 31.34
CA GLN A 368 -3.50 -8.27 30.15
C GLN A 368 -3.44 -7.41 28.88
N PRO A 369 -3.97 -6.17 28.85
CA PRO A 369 -3.82 -5.28 27.70
C PRO A 369 -2.35 -5.02 27.34
N LEU A 370 -1.50 -4.77 28.34
CA LEU A 370 -0.07 -4.49 28.12
C LEU A 370 0.68 -5.72 27.57
N ARG A 371 0.36 -6.94 28.01
CA ARG A 371 0.91 -8.20 27.46
C ARG A 371 0.53 -8.41 25.99
N ILE A 372 -0.73 -8.10 25.63
CA ILE A 372 -1.18 -8.18 24.23
C ILE A 372 -0.41 -7.19 23.36
N ILE A 373 -0.19 -5.97 23.84
CA ILE A 373 0.58 -4.96 23.11
C ILE A 373 2.06 -5.38 23.02
N HIS A 374 2.67 -5.78 24.14
CA HIS A 374 4.07 -6.23 24.18
C HIS A 374 4.34 -7.40 23.24
N SER A 375 3.49 -8.43 23.23
CA SER A 375 3.64 -9.58 22.33
C SER A 375 3.48 -9.22 20.85
N LYS A 376 2.62 -8.25 20.51
CA LYS A 376 2.54 -7.69 19.15
C LYS A 376 3.81 -6.92 18.80
N LEU A 377 4.32 -6.11 19.72
CA LEU A 377 5.55 -5.35 19.53
C LEU A 377 6.77 -6.25 19.40
N GLU A 378 6.89 -7.35 20.15
CA GLU A 378 7.99 -8.31 19.98
C GLU A 378 7.96 -8.98 18.60
N LYS A 379 6.77 -9.37 18.11
CA LYS A 379 6.62 -9.87 16.74
C LYS A 379 7.03 -8.82 15.69
N GLN A 380 6.69 -7.56 15.94
CA GLN A 380 7.06 -6.45 15.06
C GLN A 380 8.53 -6.04 15.18
N LYS A 381 9.14 -6.22 16.35
CA LYS A 381 10.56 -5.96 16.60
C LYS A 381 11.41 -6.98 15.86
N LEU A 382 11.00 -8.24 15.81
CA LEU A 382 11.63 -9.26 14.94
C LEU A 382 11.59 -8.87 13.44
N ILE A 383 10.56 -8.14 13.01
CA ILE A 383 10.42 -7.62 11.64
C ILE A 383 11.37 -6.42 11.38
N LEU A 384 11.63 -5.60 12.40
CA LEU A 384 12.51 -4.41 12.35
C LEU A 384 13.99 -4.72 12.59
N GLU A 385 14.30 -5.69 13.45
CA GLU A 385 15.67 -6.13 13.77
C GLU A 385 16.32 -6.91 12.64
N ALA A 386 15.57 -7.31 11.60
CA ALA A 386 16.13 -7.67 10.31
C ALA A 386 16.82 -6.43 9.73
N PRO A 387 18.16 -6.34 9.72
CA PRO A 387 18.90 -5.11 9.38
C PRO A 387 18.71 -4.65 7.92
N ALA A 388 17.91 -5.37 7.13
CA ALA A 388 17.72 -5.15 5.71
C ALA A 388 16.48 -4.32 5.36
N SER A 389 15.39 -4.29 6.14
CA SER A 389 14.10 -3.81 5.60
C SER A 389 14.08 -2.30 5.25
N SER A 390 14.57 -1.42 6.13
CA SER A 390 14.66 0.02 5.86
C SER A 390 15.68 0.34 4.77
N GLN A 391 16.80 -0.37 4.78
CA GLN A 391 17.86 -0.26 3.76
C GLN A 391 17.35 -0.72 2.40
N LEU A 392 16.58 -1.81 2.31
CA LEU A 392 15.96 -2.31 1.08
C LEU A 392 14.94 -1.31 0.52
N ILE A 393 14.12 -0.68 1.37
CA ILE A 393 13.17 0.37 0.93
C ILE A 393 13.93 1.56 0.33
N ASN A 394 14.98 2.05 1.00
CA ASN A 394 15.79 3.15 0.48
C ASN A 394 16.52 2.75 -0.82
N ASN A 395 17.04 1.53 -0.89
CA ASN A 395 17.70 1.01 -2.09
C ASN A 395 16.72 0.87 -3.28
N ILE A 396 15.45 0.55 -3.04
CA ILE A 396 14.41 0.56 -4.10
C ILE A 396 14.14 2.00 -4.55
N GLU A 397 14.14 2.97 -3.62
CA GLU A 397 13.96 4.39 -3.94
C GLU A 397 15.11 4.93 -4.82
N GLU A 398 16.35 4.51 -4.55
CA GLU A 398 17.51 4.85 -5.38
C GLU A 398 17.41 4.27 -6.79
N GLU A 399 17.06 2.99 -6.93
CA GLU A 399 16.85 2.37 -8.24
C GLU A 399 15.71 3.04 -9.03
N LEU A 400 14.66 3.47 -8.35
CA LEU A 400 13.57 4.24 -8.95
C LEU A 400 14.04 5.59 -9.49
N LYS A 401 14.90 6.30 -8.75
CA LYS A 401 15.50 7.56 -9.22
C LYS A 401 16.37 7.31 -10.45
N ASN A 402 17.14 6.22 -10.47
CA ASN A 402 17.92 5.83 -11.63
C ASN A 402 17.04 5.58 -12.86
N LEU A 403 15.92 4.86 -12.71
CA LEU A 403 14.95 4.64 -13.80
C LEU A 403 14.38 5.94 -14.37
N ALA A 404 14.04 6.91 -13.51
CA ALA A 404 13.53 8.21 -13.95
C ALA A 404 14.56 9.03 -14.73
N MET A 405 15.86 8.90 -14.41
CA MET A 405 16.95 9.57 -15.15
C MET A 405 17.25 8.93 -16.50
N LEU A 406 16.90 7.65 -16.67
CA LEU A 406 17.24 6.88 -17.86
C LEU A 406 16.21 6.97 -18.99
N LYS A 407 15.13 7.77 -18.85
CA LYS A 407 13.95 7.82 -19.76
C LYS A 407 14.30 7.53 -21.22
N PRO A 408 13.65 6.55 -21.86
CA PRO A 408 14.02 6.12 -23.20
C PRO A 408 13.68 7.23 -24.20
N ALA A 409 14.54 7.43 -25.19
CA ALA A 409 14.19 8.26 -26.33
C ALA A 409 12.98 7.64 -27.04
N LYS A 410 11.96 8.44 -27.37
CA LYS A 410 10.84 7.97 -28.19
C LYS A 410 11.38 7.60 -29.58
N ILE A 411 11.40 6.31 -29.91
CA ILE A 411 11.78 5.82 -31.24
C ILE A 411 10.90 6.48 -32.33
N ASP A 412 9.61 6.73 -32.04
CA ASP A 412 8.69 7.42 -32.95
C ASP A 412 9.05 8.90 -33.19
N PHE A 413 9.70 9.57 -32.24
CA PHE A 413 10.08 10.98 -32.41
C PHE A 413 11.27 11.14 -33.35
N LEU A 414 12.15 10.12 -33.42
CA LEU A 414 13.27 10.11 -34.35
C LEU A 414 12.83 9.80 -35.79
N ALA A 415 11.74 9.05 -35.98
CA ALA A 415 11.19 8.77 -37.30
C ALA A 415 10.59 10.03 -37.96
N ASP A 416 9.82 10.84 -37.21
CA ASP A 416 9.14 12.03 -37.77
C ASP A 416 10.05 13.25 -37.96
N GLU A 417 11.07 13.43 -37.10
CA GLU A 417 11.98 14.59 -37.21
C GLU A 417 12.95 14.47 -38.40
N TYR A 418 13.23 13.25 -38.87
CA TYR A 418 14.15 12.99 -39.99
C TYR A 418 13.51 12.94 -41.38
N VAL A 419 12.17 12.85 -41.48
CA VAL A 419 11.47 12.89 -42.78
C VAL A 419 11.68 14.24 -43.50
N ASN A 420 12.00 15.31 -42.75
CA ASN A 420 12.22 16.65 -43.33
C ASN A 420 13.66 16.93 -43.82
N VAL A 421 14.63 16.03 -43.65
CA VAL A 421 16.02 16.24 -44.10
C VAL A 421 16.30 15.58 -45.48
N ILE A 422 15.31 14.90 -46.08
CA ILE A 422 15.45 14.08 -47.29
C ILE A 422 15.44 14.93 -48.58
N LYS A 423 16.37 15.88 -48.73
CA LYS A 423 16.60 16.51 -50.05
C LYS A 423 18.06 16.72 -50.46
N HIS A 424 19.03 16.30 -49.66
CA HIS A 424 20.44 16.39 -50.05
C HIS A 424 21.10 15.01 -49.99
N ARG A 425 21.34 14.41 -51.17
CA ARG A 425 22.35 13.35 -51.34
C ARG A 425 23.68 13.93 -50.83
N SER A 426 24.05 13.60 -49.60
CA SER A 426 25.31 14.03 -49.02
C SER A 426 26.39 13.00 -49.33
N THR A 427 27.57 13.50 -49.63
CA THR A 427 28.83 12.80 -49.97
C THR A 427 29.41 11.98 -48.81
N ASN A 428 28.60 11.51 -47.84
CA ASN A 428 29.10 10.87 -46.62
C ASN A 428 28.10 9.90 -45.93
N THR A 429 27.36 9.10 -46.71
CA THR A 429 26.33 8.16 -46.23
C THR A 429 26.89 7.17 -45.19
N PHE A 430 28.09 6.63 -45.42
CA PHE A 430 28.74 5.68 -44.51
C PHE A 430 29.05 6.26 -43.11
N ALA A 431 29.63 7.47 -43.05
CA ALA A 431 29.92 8.11 -41.77
C ALA A 431 28.64 8.39 -40.98
N LYS A 432 27.58 8.82 -41.65
CA LYS A 432 26.27 9.04 -41.03
C LYS A 432 25.69 7.73 -40.46
N ILE A 433 25.76 6.62 -41.19
CA ILE A 433 25.30 5.31 -40.70
C ILE A 433 26.10 4.87 -39.46
N ASN A 434 27.41 5.09 -39.42
CA ASN A 434 28.22 4.78 -38.25
C ASN A 434 27.83 5.65 -37.04
N THR A 435 27.56 6.93 -37.24
CA THR A 435 27.02 7.80 -36.18
C THR A 435 25.66 7.32 -35.69
N ASP A 436 24.75 6.94 -36.59
CA ASP A 436 23.42 6.42 -36.24
C ASP A 436 23.52 5.09 -35.45
N ILE A 437 24.47 4.22 -35.81
CA ILE A 437 24.77 2.98 -35.09
C ILE A 437 25.31 3.24 -33.68
N GLU A 438 26.19 4.22 -33.51
CA GLU A 438 26.71 4.61 -32.20
C GLU A 438 25.61 5.19 -31.30
N GLU A 439 24.71 5.98 -31.86
CA GLU A 439 23.56 6.53 -31.14
C GLU A 439 22.58 5.42 -30.71
N LEU A 440 22.25 4.49 -31.61
CA LEU A 440 21.44 3.32 -31.29
C LEU A 440 22.11 2.45 -30.21
N SER A 441 23.43 2.27 -30.27
CA SER A 441 24.19 1.50 -29.27
C SER A 441 24.14 2.16 -27.89
N LYS A 442 24.27 3.49 -27.83
CA LYS A 442 24.11 4.26 -26.58
C LYS A 442 22.71 4.13 -26.01
N GLU A 443 21.69 4.14 -26.86
CA GLU A 443 20.30 4.00 -26.42
C GLU A 443 20.00 2.58 -25.90
N LEU A 444 20.48 1.53 -26.59
CA LEU A 444 20.37 0.15 -26.11
C LEU A 444 21.08 -0.06 -24.77
N GLU A 445 22.22 0.62 -24.55
CA GLU A 445 22.92 0.58 -23.27
C GLU A 445 22.13 1.27 -22.13
N LYS A 446 21.42 2.37 -22.41
CA LYS A 446 20.49 2.96 -21.43
C LYS A 446 19.35 2.00 -21.10
N GLN A 447 18.76 1.36 -22.12
CA GLN A 447 17.70 0.37 -21.94
C GLN A 447 18.18 -0.83 -21.11
N ARG A 448 19.43 -1.29 -21.34
CA ARG A 448 20.06 -2.35 -20.53
C ARG A 448 20.14 -1.96 -19.05
N LYS A 449 20.60 -0.74 -18.75
CA LYS A 449 20.67 -0.22 -17.38
C LYS A 449 19.29 -0.12 -16.74
N MET A 450 18.25 0.24 -17.49
CA MET A 450 16.87 0.23 -16.99
C MET A 450 16.43 -1.18 -16.58
N VAL A 451 16.66 -2.18 -17.43
CA VAL A 451 16.29 -3.57 -17.12
C VAL A 451 17.05 -4.09 -15.90
N GLN A 452 18.31 -3.71 -15.71
CA GLN A 452 19.09 -4.01 -14.51
C GLN A 452 18.50 -3.37 -13.25
N SER A 453 18.06 -2.12 -13.31
CA SER A 453 17.34 -1.49 -12.19
C SER A 453 16.01 -2.17 -11.89
N PHE A 454 15.24 -2.59 -12.91
CA PHE A 454 14.03 -3.40 -12.71
C PHE A 454 14.33 -4.73 -12.01
N LYS A 455 15.40 -5.42 -12.42
CA LYS A 455 15.87 -6.65 -11.77
C LYS A 455 16.20 -6.43 -10.31
N SER A 456 16.97 -5.38 -10.02
CA SER A 456 17.38 -5.04 -8.66
C SER A 456 16.18 -4.68 -7.77
N ILE A 457 15.20 -3.92 -8.28
CA ILE A 457 13.97 -3.61 -7.56
C ILE A 457 13.20 -4.90 -7.25
N HIS A 458 13.06 -5.80 -8.23
CA HIS A 458 12.35 -7.06 -8.03
C HIS A 458 12.99 -7.93 -6.93
N GLU A 459 14.31 -8.10 -6.97
CA GLU A 459 15.07 -8.85 -5.95
C GLU A 459 14.87 -8.26 -4.55
N LYS A 460 14.95 -6.92 -4.42
CA LYS A 460 14.75 -6.23 -3.15
C LYS A 460 13.31 -6.38 -2.62
N ILE A 461 12.31 -6.34 -3.51
CA ILE A 461 10.91 -6.64 -3.14
C ILE A 461 10.76 -8.08 -2.65
N GLN A 462 11.38 -9.07 -3.30
CA GLN A 462 11.32 -10.47 -2.83
C GLN A 462 11.97 -10.66 -1.46
N LEU A 463 13.04 -9.92 -1.17
CA LEU A 463 13.65 -9.92 0.16
C LEU A 463 12.74 -9.27 1.21
N LEU A 464 12.10 -8.14 0.88
CA LEU A 464 11.15 -7.45 1.77
C LEU A 464 9.94 -8.32 2.11
N LYS A 465 9.42 -9.08 1.14
CA LYS A 465 8.27 -9.99 1.31
C LYS A 465 8.46 -11.06 2.39
N LYS A 466 9.70 -11.38 2.76
CA LYS A 466 9.98 -12.33 3.84
C LYS A 466 9.58 -11.80 5.22
N ASN A 467 9.57 -10.48 5.38
CA ASN A 467 9.38 -9.81 6.67
C ASN A 467 8.15 -8.89 6.69
N MET A 468 7.64 -8.48 5.53
CA MET A 468 6.53 -7.52 5.40
C MET A 468 5.55 -7.92 4.29
N ASP A 469 4.29 -7.51 4.41
CA ASP A 469 3.34 -7.62 3.30
C ASP A 469 3.66 -6.57 2.22
N CYS A 470 4.19 -7.03 1.09
CA CYS A 470 4.48 -6.18 -0.07
C CYS A 470 3.56 -6.45 -1.26
N SER A 471 2.39 -7.08 -1.05
CA SER A 471 1.49 -7.49 -2.15
C SER A 471 1.08 -6.31 -3.04
N ARG A 472 0.81 -5.14 -2.43
CA ARG A 472 0.47 -3.91 -3.16
C ARG A 472 1.67 -3.33 -3.91
N LEU A 473 2.83 -3.26 -3.26
CA LEU A 473 4.08 -2.78 -3.87
C LEU A 473 4.46 -3.65 -5.07
N GLU A 474 4.40 -4.97 -4.94
CA GLU A 474 4.67 -5.91 -6.03
C GLU A 474 3.64 -5.83 -7.16
N GLY A 475 2.36 -5.65 -6.82
CA GLY A 475 1.29 -5.42 -7.80
C GLY A 475 1.51 -4.15 -8.62
N MET A 476 1.84 -3.03 -7.97
CA MET A 476 2.17 -1.78 -8.66
C MET A 476 3.46 -1.87 -9.46
N PHE A 477 4.48 -2.54 -8.92
CA PHE A 477 5.71 -2.82 -9.66
C PHE A 477 5.45 -3.60 -10.95
N ARG A 478 4.57 -4.61 -10.90
CA ARG A 478 4.17 -5.38 -12.08
C ARG A 478 3.50 -4.49 -13.14
N LEU A 479 2.56 -3.64 -12.73
CA LEU A 479 1.89 -2.72 -13.66
C LEU A 479 2.87 -1.74 -14.30
N TYR A 480 3.77 -1.17 -13.49
CA TYR A 480 4.82 -0.28 -13.97
C TYR A 480 5.78 -1.00 -14.95
N LEU A 481 6.25 -2.20 -14.61
CA LEU A 481 7.07 -3.03 -15.49
C LEU A 481 6.34 -3.38 -16.78
N ASN A 482 5.03 -3.65 -16.74
CA ASN A 482 4.23 -3.93 -17.94
C ASN A 482 4.22 -2.73 -18.88
N ALA A 483 3.94 -1.54 -18.36
CA ALA A 483 3.97 -0.31 -19.16
C ALA A 483 5.36 -0.01 -19.72
N ALA A 484 6.42 -0.16 -18.91
CA ALA A 484 7.80 0.01 -19.36
C ALA A 484 8.20 -1.05 -20.40
N SER A 485 7.75 -2.30 -20.24
CA SER A 485 8.09 -3.40 -21.14
C SER A 485 7.56 -3.16 -22.56
N ILE A 486 6.42 -2.48 -22.74
CA ILE A 486 5.92 -2.13 -24.07
C ILE A 486 6.91 -1.24 -24.83
N LYS A 487 7.59 -0.32 -24.11
CA LYS A 487 8.58 0.59 -24.70
C LYS A 487 9.94 -0.06 -24.91
N LEU A 488 10.31 -0.99 -24.03
CA LEU A 488 11.62 -1.66 -24.05
C LEU A 488 11.64 -2.91 -24.92
N ASN A 489 10.47 -3.51 -25.20
CA ASN A 489 10.38 -4.75 -25.94
C ASN A 489 10.72 -4.50 -27.41
N GLN A 490 11.81 -5.12 -27.86
CA GLN A 490 12.28 -5.06 -29.24
C GLN A 490 11.72 -6.21 -30.08
N THR A 491 10.65 -6.87 -29.63
CA THR A 491 9.95 -7.93 -30.38
C THR A 491 8.65 -7.40 -30.98
N SER A 492 8.25 -7.99 -32.12
CA SER A 492 7.07 -7.58 -32.90
C SER A 492 5.74 -7.85 -32.18
N GLN A 493 5.76 -8.54 -31.05
CA GLN A 493 4.59 -8.81 -30.23
C GLN A 493 4.85 -8.38 -28.79
N PRO A 494 3.90 -7.67 -28.13
CA PRO A 494 4.04 -7.31 -26.73
C PRO A 494 4.12 -8.56 -25.84
N LEU A 495 4.93 -8.48 -24.78
CA LEU A 495 5.04 -9.57 -23.81
C LEU A 495 3.68 -9.79 -23.11
N PRO A 496 3.28 -11.05 -22.83
CA PRO A 496 2.03 -11.34 -22.13
C PRO A 496 1.95 -10.60 -20.78
N VAL A 497 0.79 -10.01 -20.49
CA VAL A 497 0.57 -9.18 -19.28
C VAL A 497 0.69 -10.00 -18.00
N ASP A 498 0.34 -11.27 -18.07
CA ASP A 498 0.32 -12.28 -17.01
C ASP A 498 1.68 -12.97 -16.78
N LEU A 499 2.66 -12.78 -17.67
CA LEU A 499 4.00 -13.36 -17.55
C LEU A 499 4.62 -13.01 -16.18
N PRO A 500 5.20 -13.97 -15.45
CA PRO A 500 5.85 -13.71 -14.17
C PRO A 500 6.93 -12.62 -14.27
N ILE A 501 7.03 -11.77 -13.24
CA ILE A 501 7.91 -10.58 -13.22
C ILE A 501 9.36 -10.94 -13.57
N ALA A 502 9.91 -11.99 -12.94
CA ALA A 502 11.28 -12.46 -13.20
C ALA A 502 11.50 -12.91 -14.66
N LEU A 503 10.56 -13.67 -15.23
CA LEU A 503 10.60 -14.12 -16.62
C LEU A 503 10.49 -12.93 -17.59
N LYS A 504 9.68 -11.93 -17.26
CA LYS A 504 9.55 -10.70 -18.05
C LYS A 504 10.85 -9.90 -18.10
N ILE A 505 11.47 -9.69 -16.94
CA ILE A 505 12.77 -9.00 -16.83
C ILE A 505 13.85 -9.76 -17.60
N ALA A 506 13.94 -11.08 -17.43
CA ALA A 506 14.90 -11.92 -18.16
C ALA A 506 14.68 -11.85 -19.69
N THR A 507 13.42 -11.86 -20.14
CA THR A 507 13.10 -11.75 -21.57
C THR A 507 13.54 -10.41 -22.15
N LEU A 508 13.31 -9.30 -21.43
CA LEU A 508 13.79 -7.97 -21.82
C LEU A 508 15.33 -7.91 -21.86
N GLU A 509 15.99 -8.47 -20.84
CA GLU A 509 17.46 -8.52 -20.75
C GLU A 509 18.05 -9.26 -21.96
N HIS A 510 17.54 -10.45 -22.28
CA HIS A 510 17.94 -11.22 -23.47
C HIS A 510 17.66 -10.47 -24.78
N SER A 511 16.51 -9.81 -24.89
CA SER A 511 16.15 -9.05 -26.09
C SER A 511 17.13 -7.90 -26.36
N ILE A 512 17.50 -7.15 -25.31
CA ILE A 512 18.43 -6.02 -25.42
C ILE A 512 19.84 -6.51 -25.74
N ILE A 513 20.32 -7.57 -25.07
CA ILE A 513 21.65 -8.16 -25.34
C ILE A 513 21.74 -8.63 -26.80
N ARG A 514 20.68 -9.29 -27.31
CA ARG A 514 20.61 -9.72 -28.71
C ARG A 514 20.62 -8.54 -29.67
N ALA A 515 19.90 -7.47 -29.36
CA ALA A 515 19.89 -6.25 -30.16
C ALA A 515 21.29 -5.59 -30.21
N GLN A 516 21.96 -5.45 -29.06
CA GLN A 516 23.32 -4.92 -28.96
C GLN A 516 24.31 -5.73 -29.82
N SER A 517 24.28 -7.07 -29.71
CA SER A 517 25.14 -7.97 -30.48
C SER A 517 24.90 -7.83 -31.99
N ASN A 518 23.64 -7.73 -32.42
CA ASN A 518 23.29 -7.59 -33.83
C ASN A 518 23.71 -6.24 -34.42
N VAL A 519 23.52 -5.14 -33.67
CA VAL A 519 23.94 -3.79 -34.09
C VAL A 519 25.47 -3.71 -34.23
N LEU A 520 26.22 -4.28 -33.28
CA LEU A 520 27.67 -4.37 -33.36
C LEU A 520 28.12 -5.26 -34.54
N GLY A 521 27.44 -6.38 -34.77
CA GLY A 521 27.69 -7.25 -35.92
C GLY A 521 27.44 -6.56 -37.27
N LEU A 522 26.44 -5.69 -37.35
CA LEU A 522 26.18 -4.85 -38.53
C LEU A 522 27.29 -3.84 -38.75
N GLN A 523 27.71 -3.14 -37.69
CA GLN A 523 28.80 -2.17 -37.76
C GLN A 523 30.09 -2.81 -38.26
N LEU A 524 30.45 -3.99 -37.72
CA LEU A 524 31.63 -4.73 -38.15
C LEU A 524 31.56 -5.15 -39.62
N SER A 525 30.38 -5.60 -40.09
CA SER A 525 30.19 -6.04 -41.48
C SER A 525 30.27 -4.86 -42.46
N LEU A 526 29.66 -3.73 -42.11
CA LEU A 526 29.72 -2.49 -42.89
C LEU A 526 31.15 -1.96 -42.99
N ASN A 527 31.88 -1.96 -41.87
CA ASN A 527 33.30 -1.56 -41.84
C ASN A 527 34.19 -2.50 -42.67
N GLN A 528 33.92 -3.80 -42.68
CA GLN A 528 34.63 -4.75 -43.53
C GLN A 528 34.40 -4.50 -45.02
N ILE A 529 33.15 -4.20 -45.41
CA ILE A 529 32.81 -3.84 -46.79
C ILE A 529 33.55 -2.57 -47.20
N ALA A 530 33.52 -1.52 -46.37
CA ALA A 530 34.19 -0.25 -46.65
C ALA A 530 35.71 -0.42 -46.85
N LEU A 531 36.38 -1.20 -45.99
CA LEU A 531 37.83 -1.48 -46.12
C LEU A 531 38.17 -2.30 -47.37
N ALA A 532 37.28 -3.18 -47.83
CA ALA A 532 37.52 -4.00 -49.02
C ALA A 532 37.52 -3.16 -50.32
N PHE A 533 36.80 -2.04 -50.34
CA PHE A 533 36.80 -1.10 -51.46
C PHE A 533 38.16 -0.43 -51.69
N ASP A 534 38.96 -0.24 -50.64
CA ASP A 534 40.28 0.41 -50.72
C ASP A 534 41.39 -0.53 -51.22
N HIS A 535 41.19 -1.87 -51.17
CA HIS A 535 42.28 -2.83 -51.36
C HIS A 535 42.01 -3.98 -52.37
N GLN A 536 40.76 -4.43 -52.59
CA GLN A 536 40.45 -5.56 -53.49
C GLN A 536 39.05 -5.48 -54.13
N LYS A 537 38.92 -4.83 -55.29
CA LYS A 537 37.63 -4.60 -56.00
C LYS A 537 36.80 -5.86 -56.31
N SER A 538 37.41 -7.02 -56.55
CA SER A 538 36.71 -8.26 -56.94
C SER A 538 36.05 -9.02 -55.78
N ASN A 539 36.40 -8.73 -54.53
CA ASN A 539 35.88 -9.41 -53.32
C ASN A 539 34.68 -8.67 -52.70
N VAL A 540 34.35 -7.49 -53.21
CA VAL A 540 33.37 -6.58 -52.61
C VAL A 540 31.92 -7.00 -52.91
N ILE A 541 31.64 -7.46 -54.13
CA ILE A 541 30.31 -7.94 -54.53
C ILE A 541 29.93 -9.17 -53.68
N GLU A 542 30.88 -10.07 -53.42
CA GLU A 542 30.69 -11.24 -52.56
C GLU A 542 30.43 -10.83 -51.10
N LEU A 543 31.20 -9.87 -50.57
CA LEU A 543 31.01 -9.35 -49.22
C LEU A 543 29.67 -8.64 -49.04
N VAL A 544 29.20 -7.86 -50.03
CA VAL A 544 27.89 -7.21 -50.01
C VAL A 544 26.76 -8.23 -50.14
N SER A 545 26.89 -9.21 -51.04
CA SER A 545 25.92 -10.31 -51.16
C SER A 545 25.79 -11.10 -49.86
N LYS A 546 26.92 -11.39 -49.21
CA LYS A 546 26.95 -12.07 -47.92
C LYS A 546 26.35 -11.21 -46.81
N PHE A 547 26.66 -9.91 -46.79
CA PHE A 547 26.07 -8.97 -45.83
C PHE A 547 24.55 -8.90 -45.95
N ILE A 548 24.00 -8.78 -47.15
CA ILE A 548 22.55 -8.76 -47.33
C ILE A 548 21.94 -10.09 -46.88
N HIS A 549 22.49 -11.22 -47.33
CA HIS A 549 21.99 -12.53 -46.96
C HIS A 549 22.03 -12.79 -45.44
N ASP A 550 23.14 -12.47 -44.79
CA ASP A 550 23.36 -12.73 -43.36
C ASP A 550 22.60 -11.75 -42.46
N LYS A 551 22.23 -10.57 -42.95
CA LYS A 551 21.72 -9.47 -42.12
C LYS A 551 20.28 -9.07 -42.37
N GLU A 552 19.71 -9.30 -43.56
CA GLU A 552 18.34 -8.89 -43.93
C GLU A 552 17.29 -9.38 -42.93
N ASN A 553 17.43 -10.61 -42.43
CA ASN A 553 16.48 -11.21 -41.48
C ASN A 553 16.88 -11.02 -40.01
N THR A 554 17.90 -10.22 -39.72
CA THR A 554 18.37 -10.01 -38.35
C THR A 554 17.61 -8.88 -37.66
N TRP A 555 17.44 -8.99 -36.35
CA TRP A 555 16.85 -7.93 -35.53
C TRP A 555 17.63 -6.61 -35.63
N GLY A 556 18.95 -6.67 -35.79
CA GLY A 556 19.76 -5.47 -36.00
C GLY A 556 19.34 -4.71 -37.25
N HIS A 557 19.06 -5.41 -38.36
CA HIS A 557 18.64 -4.78 -39.60
C HIS A 557 17.25 -4.15 -39.45
N ILE A 558 16.31 -4.85 -38.81
CA ILE A 558 14.96 -4.32 -38.55
C ILE A 558 15.03 -3.06 -37.70
N LEU A 559 15.78 -3.09 -36.59
CA LEU A 559 15.93 -1.95 -35.68
C LEU A 559 16.63 -0.76 -36.34
N LEU A 560 17.74 -1.00 -37.03
CA LEU A 560 18.51 0.06 -37.67
C LEU A 560 17.80 0.64 -38.90
N SER A 561 16.99 -0.15 -39.61
CA SER A 561 16.13 0.33 -40.70
C SER A 561 14.98 1.22 -40.22
N ILE A 562 14.52 1.03 -38.98
CA ILE A 562 13.55 1.91 -38.33
C ILE A 562 14.25 3.16 -37.79
N PHE A 563 15.42 2.99 -37.18
CA PHE A 563 16.17 4.07 -36.51
C PHE A 563 16.91 5.00 -37.48
N SER A 564 17.40 4.48 -38.61
CA SER A 564 18.19 5.21 -39.60
C SER A 564 17.63 5.04 -41.01
N SER A 565 17.04 6.12 -41.53
CA SER A 565 16.60 6.19 -42.92
C SER A 565 17.78 6.09 -43.91
N SER A 566 18.96 6.56 -43.51
CA SER A 566 20.20 6.46 -44.28
C SER A 566 20.63 5.01 -44.43
N TYR A 567 20.58 4.23 -43.33
CA TYR A 567 20.87 2.80 -43.37
C TYR A 567 19.86 2.04 -44.22
N LYS A 568 18.56 2.30 -44.05
CA LYS A 568 17.50 1.65 -44.84
C LYS A 568 17.71 1.89 -46.34
N THR A 569 17.93 3.14 -46.72
CA THR A 569 18.17 3.52 -48.13
C THR A 569 19.42 2.85 -48.67
N MET A 570 20.52 2.87 -47.92
CA MET A 570 21.77 2.22 -48.31
C MET A 570 21.62 0.70 -48.44
N PHE A 571 20.87 0.05 -47.54
CA PHE A 571 20.61 -1.38 -47.60
C PHE A 571 19.78 -1.76 -48.84
N ASP A 572 18.71 -1.00 -49.12
CA ASP A 572 17.87 -1.18 -50.31
C ASP A 572 18.67 -0.93 -51.60
N GLU A 573 19.48 0.13 -51.66
CA GLU A 573 20.33 0.45 -52.80
C GLU A 573 21.44 -0.59 -53.03
N LEU A 574 22.03 -1.15 -51.97
CA LEU A 574 22.98 -2.28 -52.07
C LEU A 574 22.29 -3.55 -52.58
N LYS A 575 21.04 -3.80 -52.17
CA LYS A 575 20.24 -4.93 -52.64
C LYS A 575 19.89 -4.80 -54.11
N ASP A 576 19.51 -3.60 -54.53
CA ASP A 576 19.22 -3.30 -55.92
C ASP A 576 20.48 -3.40 -56.80
N ALA A 577 21.64 -2.98 -56.29
CA ALA A 577 22.91 -3.10 -57.01
C ALA A 577 23.29 -4.55 -57.35
N LEU A 578 22.87 -5.54 -56.56
CA LEU A 578 23.10 -6.96 -56.84
C LEU A 578 22.30 -7.49 -58.05
N ASN A 579 21.29 -6.74 -58.52
CA ASN A 579 20.47 -7.11 -59.68
C ASN A 579 21.01 -6.56 -61.01
N GLU A 580 22.15 -5.86 -61.00
CA GLU A 580 22.75 -5.27 -62.21
C GLU A 580 23.36 -6.32 -63.15
N LYS A 581 23.37 -6.01 -64.44
CA LYS A 581 23.75 -6.97 -65.50
C LYS A 581 25.25 -7.16 -65.63
N THR A 582 26.06 -6.20 -65.20
CA THR A 582 27.52 -6.27 -65.29
C THR A 582 28.18 -6.02 -63.93
N PRO A 583 29.33 -6.68 -63.64
CA PRO A 583 30.06 -6.45 -62.39
C PRO A 583 30.50 -5.00 -62.16
N ASP A 584 30.81 -4.26 -63.24
CA ASP A 584 31.22 -2.86 -63.15
C ASP A 584 30.05 -1.92 -62.82
N GLU A 585 28.86 -2.16 -63.38
CA GLU A 585 27.64 -1.42 -63.03
C GLU A 585 27.22 -1.73 -61.58
N CYS A 586 27.32 -2.99 -61.17
CA CYS A 586 27.11 -3.46 -59.81
C CYS A 586 28.04 -2.73 -58.81
N LEU A 587 29.35 -2.73 -59.08
CA LEU A 587 30.35 -2.08 -58.23
C LEU A 587 30.13 -0.55 -58.13
N ASN A 588 29.86 0.12 -59.26
CA ASN A 588 29.63 1.57 -59.27
C ASN A 588 28.37 1.97 -58.50
N LYS A 589 27.29 1.17 -58.57
CA LYS A 589 26.09 1.40 -57.76
C LYS A 589 26.36 1.15 -56.27
N MET A 590 27.13 0.12 -55.90
CA MET A 590 27.51 -0.12 -54.50
C MET A 590 28.37 1.01 -53.90
N ILE A 591 29.33 1.55 -54.67
CA ILE A 591 30.14 2.72 -54.26
C ILE A 591 29.23 3.94 -54.02
N GLY A 592 28.28 4.16 -54.91
CA GLY A 592 27.29 5.23 -54.78
C GLY A 592 26.39 5.08 -53.54
N ALA A 593 25.91 3.87 -53.26
CA ALA A 593 25.06 3.56 -52.12
C ALA A 593 25.78 3.77 -50.76
N LEU A 594 27.06 3.43 -50.70
CA LEU A 594 27.88 3.62 -49.50
C LEU A 594 28.41 5.06 -49.37
N GLY A 595 28.41 5.84 -50.45
CA GLY A 595 28.90 7.22 -50.47
C GLY A 595 30.39 7.33 -50.17
N ILE A 596 31.19 6.30 -50.49
CA ILE A 596 32.64 6.28 -50.30
C ILE A 596 33.27 7.07 -51.46
N THR A 597 33.82 8.25 -51.18
CA THR A 597 34.66 9.00 -52.12
C THR A 597 36.14 8.78 -51.76
N ASN A 598 37.00 8.62 -52.77
CA ASN A 598 38.45 8.41 -52.61
C ASN A 598 39.19 9.66 -52.07
N GLU A 599 38.75 10.26 -50.94
CA GLU A 599 39.44 11.39 -50.31
C GLU A 599 40.25 10.96 -49.06
N PRO A 600 41.56 11.25 -49.00
CA PRO A 600 42.50 10.73 -48.00
C PRO A 600 42.29 11.25 -46.56
N LYS A 601 41.30 12.12 -46.31
CA LYS A 601 41.00 12.64 -44.96
C LYS A 601 40.22 11.66 -44.09
N GLN A 602 39.40 10.77 -44.68
CA GLN A 602 38.56 9.83 -43.94
C GLN A 602 39.32 8.59 -43.41
N GLU A 603 40.46 8.26 -44.01
CA GLU A 603 41.29 7.08 -43.70
C GLU A 603 41.82 7.10 -42.24
N LYS A 604 42.18 8.28 -41.73
CA LYS A 604 42.68 8.45 -40.35
C LYS A 604 41.59 8.28 -39.29
N GLU A 605 40.39 8.79 -39.55
CA GLU A 605 39.27 8.73 -38.60
C GLU A 605 38.66 7.30 -38.53
N LEU A 606 38.55 6.62 -39.67
CA LEU A 606 38.09 5.23 -39.77
C LEU A 606 39.06 4.24 -39.11
N SER A 607 40.37 4.37 -39.33
CA SER A 607 41.35 3.43 -38.73
C SER A 607 41.43 3.56 -37.19
N THR A 608 41.14 4.76 -36.66
CA THR A 608 41.16 5.03 -35.22
C THR A 608 39.94 4.42 -34.53
N HIS A 609 38.73 4.62 -35.08
CA HIS A 609 37.51 3.95 -34.60
C HIS A 609 37.62 2.41 -34.70
N PHE A 610 38.27 1.90 -35.75
CA PHE A 610 38.45 0.46 -35.94
C PHE A 610 39.36 -0.21 -34.89
N LYS A 611 40.42 0.47 -34.46
CA LYS A 611 41.31 -0.04 -33.40
C LYS A 611 40.61 -0.13 -32.05
N GLU A 612 39.74 0.83 -31.73
CA GLU A 612 38.95 0.82 -30.50
C GLU A 612 37.87 -0.27 -30.53
N LEU A 613 37.12 -0.38 -31.63
CA LEU A 613 36.07 -1.40 -31.80
C LEU A 613 36.59 -2.85 -31.78
N LYS A 614 37.74 -3.13 -32.42
CA LYS A 614 38.36 -4.46 -32.37
C LYS A 614 38.78 -4.86 -30.95
N LYS A 615 39.20 -3.88 -30.14
CA LYS A 615 39.58 -4.08 -28.74
C LYS A 615 38.36 -4.33 -27.84
N GLU A 616 37.24 -3.66 -28.12
CA GLU A 616 35.96 -3.84 -27.41
C GLU A 616 35.34 -5.22 -27.72
N ALA A 617 35.29 -5.61 -28.99
CA ALA A 617 34.68 -6.87 -29.43
C ALA A 617 35.43 -8.12 -28.94
N LEU A 618 36.77 -8.06 -28.91
CA LEU A 618 37.60 -9.14 -28.35
C LEU A 618 37.40 -9.30 -26.83
N LYS A 619 37.00 -8.23 -26.13
CA LYS A 619 36.74 -8.24 -24.68
C LYS A 619 35.39 -8.88 -24.34
N VAL A 620 34.38 -8.67 -25.19
CA VAL A 620 33.03 -9.25 -25.05
C VAL A 620 33.00 -10.72 -25.48
N LEU A 621 33.78 -11.11 -26.50
CA LEU A 621 33.87 -12.49 -26.97
C LEU A 621 34.76 -13.40 -26.09
N SER A 622 35.57 -12.83 -25.20
CA SER A 622 36.41 -13.58 -24.25
C SER A 622 35.70 -13.97 -22.95
N GLU A 623 34.44 -13.57 -22.75
CA GLU A 623 33.60 -14.03 -21.64
C GLU A 623 32.76 -15.23 -22.12
N ASP A 624 33.26 -16.44 -21.85
CA ASP A 624 32.70 -17.71 -22.34
C ASP A 624 31.27 -18.05 -21.83
N TYR A 625 30.50 -18.63 -22.77
CA TYR A 625 29.41 -19.62 -22.68
C TYR A 625 28.61 -19.79 -21.37
N ILE A 626 27.28 -19.67 -21.47
CA ILE A 626 26.33 -20.35 -20.57
C ILE A 626 25.20 -21.02 -21.37
N GLU A 627 24.92 -22.26 -20.97
CA GLU A 627 24.16 -23.35 -21.59
C GLU A 627 22.77 -23.03 -22.18
N GLU A 628 22.44 -23.73 -23.27
CA GLU A 628 21.08 -23.92 -23.78
C GLU A 628 20.21 -24.60 -22.71
N ILE A 629 19.20 -23.89 -22.20
CA ILE A 629 18.15 -24.51 -21.38
C ILE A 629 17.17 -25.24 -22.32
N PRO A 630 16.83 -26.51 -22.05
CA PRO A 630 16.04 -27.32 -22.96
C PRO A 630 14.61 -26.79 -23.12
N ILE A 631 14.15 -26.83 -24.37
CA ILE A 631 12.76 -26.58 -24.77
C ILE A 631 11.88 -27.65 -24.11
N VAL A 632 11.18 -27.27 -23.02
CA VAL A 632 10.08 -28.09 -22.50
C VAL A 632 8.91 -27.95 -23.47
N LYS A 633 8.67 -29.00 -24.25
CA LYS A 633 7.44 -29.12 -25.05
C LYS A 633 6.24 -29.25 -24.10
N PRO A 634 5.12 -28.57 -24.36
CA PRO A 634 3.91 -28.78 -23.60
C PRO A 634 3.34 -30.18 -23.89
N THR A 635 3.08 -30.94 -22.83
CA THR A 635 2.12 -32.05 -22.81
C THR A 635 0.91 -31.65 -22.00
#